data_AF-A0A7V0MK01-F1
#
_entry.id   AF-A0A7V0MK01-F1
#
_cell.length_a   1.000
_cell.length_b   1.000
_cell.length_c   1.000
_cell.angle_alpha   90.00
_cell.angle_beta   90.00
_cell.angle_gamma   90.00
#
_symmetry.space_group_name_H-M   'P 1'
#
loop_
_entity.id
_entity.type
_entity.pdbx_description
1 polymer ?
#
loop_
_entity_poly.entity_id
_entity_poly.type
_entity_poly.pdbx_seq_one_letter_code
_entity_poly.pdbx_strand_id
1 'polypeptide(L)'
;MSKGIFILLPDDLFEKIEKLKDSIDISEVCSRALQKEIDKMEKQQKQEIPMERGRIDIKVETEDYIRLWKARGFEDGIRDAETFNYRAFMEILNVYKSLESVPDRFSPDEMIPGEIYDSILHPRLKDLEDTSPERRNYLIGWIEGVVRKWNMVKDRFE
;
A
#
# COMPACT_ATOMS: atom_id res chain seq x y z
N MET A 1 -12.79 3.84 -48.11
CA MET A 1 -14.22 3.51 -48.24
C MET A 1 -14.85 3.61 -46.86
N SER A 2 -15.84 4.47 -46.66
CA SER A 2 -16.57 4.61 -45.39
C SER A 2 -17.84 3.74 -45.43
N LYS A 3 -18.20 3.13 -44.29
CA LYS A 3 -19.46 2.41 -44.09
C LYS A 3 -20.24 3.10 -42.98
N GLY A 4 -21.52 3.37 -43.21
CA GLY A 4 -22.40 3.98 -42.22
C GLY A 4 -22.83 2.98 -41.16
N ILE A 5 -22.83 3.40 -39.89
CA ILE A 5 -23.33 2.63 -38.75
C ILE A 5 -24.51 3.39 -38.16
N PHE A 6 -25.61 2.69 -37.92
CA PHE A 6 -26.77 3.27 -37.23
C PHE A 6 -26.57 3.12 -35.72
N ILE A 7 -26.66 4.23 -34.99
CA ILE A 7 -26.52 4.28 -33.53
C ILE A 7 -27.77 4.91 -32.91
N LEU A 8 -28.28 4.30 -31.85
CA LEU A 8 -29.37 4.85 -31.04
C LEU A 8 -28.75 5.74 -29.97
N LEU A 9 -29.18 7.01 -29.92
CA LEU A 9 -28.73 7.98 -28.94
C LEU A 9 -29.84 8.24 -27.92
N PRO A 10 -29.51 8.46 -26.63
CA PRO A 10 -30.47 8.98 -25.66
C PRO A 10 -30.99 10.36 -26.07
N ASP A 11 -32.28 10.63 -25.84
CA ASP A 11 -32.98 11.84 -26.28
C ASP A 11 -32.26 13.12 -25.82
N ASP A 12 -31.83 13.18 -24.57
CA ASP A 12 -31.08 14.32 -24.00
C ASP A 12 -29.77 14.63 -24.74
N LEU A 13 -29.11 13.61 -25.28
CA LEU A 13 -27.87 13.77 -26.02
C LEU A 13 -28.15 14.20 -27.46
N PHE A 14 -29.21 13.65 -28.06
CA PHE A 14 -29.68 14.03 -29.38
C PHE A 14 -30.05 15.51 -29.45
N GLU A 15 -30.83 16.02 -28.47
CA GLU A 15 -31.22 17.44 -28.42
C GLU A 15 -30.01 18.39 -28.29
N LYS A 16 -28.97 17.97 -27.55
CA LYS A 16 -27.73 18.76 -27.41
C LYS A 16 -26.92 18.78 -28.70
N ILE A 17 -26.91 17.68 -29.43
CA ILE A 17 -26.22 17.57 -30.72
C ILE A 17 -26.96 18.38 -31.79
N GLU A 18 -28.30 18.35 -31.81
CA GLU A 18 -29.09 19.16 -32.76
C GLU A 18 -28.78 20.66 -32.63
N LYS A 19 -28.62 21.16 -31.40
CA LYS A 19 -28.26 22.56 -31.14
C LYS A 19 -26.88 22.97 -31.65
N LEU A 20 -25.99 22.00 -31.87
CA LEU A 20 -24.59 22.22 -32.24
C LEU A 20 -24.25 21.69 -33.64
N LYS A 21 -25.25 21.20 -34.37
CA LYS A 21 -25.12 20.51 -35.66
C LYS A 21 -24.46 21.36 -36.75
N ASP A 22 -24.66 22.67 -36.72
CA ASP A 22 -24.08 23.60 -37.70
C ASP A 22 -22.62 24.00 -37.36
N SER A 23 -22.16 23.69 -36.15
CA SER A 23 -20.83 24.07 -35.65
C SER A 23 -19.87 22.90 -35.52
N ILE A 24 -20.35 21.66 -35.64
CA ILE A 24 -19.58 20.45 -35.36
C ILE A 24 -19.84 19.42 -36.46
N ASP A 25 -18.77 18.89 -37.06
CA ASP A 25 -18.87 17.67 -37.86
C ASP A 25 -19.10 16.47 -36.93
N ILE A 26 -20.38 16.12 -36.76
CA ILE A 26 -20.81 15.02 -35.89
C ILE A 26 -20.17 13.69 -36.34
N SER A 27 -19.97 13.48 -37.64
CA SER A 27 -19.38 12.25 -38.16
C SER A 27 -17.91 12.14 -37.76
N GLU A 28 -17.17 13.24 -37.85
CA GLU A 28 -15.77 13.30 -37.42
C GLU A 28 -15.63 13.10 -35.91
N VAL A 29 -16.47 13.77 -35.12
CA VAL A 29 -16.45 13.65 -33.64
C VAL A 29 -16.79 12.24 -33.18
N CYS A 30 -17.84 11.63 -33.74
CA CYS A 30 -18.21 10.25 -33.43
C CYS A 30 -17.13 9.27 -33.87
N SER A 31 -16.53 9.46 -35.06
CA SER A 31 -15.44 8.60 -35.55
C SER A 31 -14.22 8.66 -34.63
N ARG A 32 -13.82 9.86 -34.19
CA ARG A 32 -12.68 10.03 -33.26
C ARG A 32 -12.97 9.46 -31.88
N ALA A 33 -14.20 9.63 -31.37
CA ALA A 33 -14.59 9.07 -30.09
C ALA A 33 -14.63 7.54 -30.13
N LEU A 34 -15.21 6.96 -31.19
CA LEU A 34 -15.25 5.52 -31.42
C LEU A 34 -13.84 4.96 -31.59
N GLN A 35 -12.97 5.59 -32.39
CA GLN A 35 -11.59 5.14 -32.55
C GLN A 35 -10.84 5.16 -31.22
N LYS A 36 -11.03 6.18 -30.38
CA LYS A 36 -10.38 6.27 -29.08
C LYS A 36 -10.84 5.17 -28.11
N GLU A 37 -12.13 4.85 -28.08
CA GLU A 37 -12.63 3.75 -27.26
C GLU A 37 -12.28 2.38 -27.84
N ILE A 38 -12.26 2.21 -29.17
CA ILE A 38 -11.75 1.01 -29.83
C ILE A 38 -10.26 0.82 -29.49
N ASP A 39 -9.41 1.84 -29.64
CA ASP A 39 -7.98 1.77 -29.31
C ASP A 39 -7.75 1.41 -27.83
N LYS A 40 -8.63 1.90 -26.94
CA LYS A 40 -8.60 1.57 -25.51
C LYS A 40 -9.01 0.12 -25.26
N MET A 41 -10.07 -0.36 -25.92
CA MET A 41 -10.52 -1.75 -25.86
C MET A 41 -9.50 -2.70 -26.49
N GLU A 42 -8.86 -2.33 -27.60
CA GLU A 42 -7.80 -3.11 -28.25
C GLU A 42 -6.52 -3.15 -27.41
N LYS A 43 -6.18 -2.07 -26.70
CA LYS A 43 -5.09 -2.08 -25.71
C LYS A 43 -5.41 -2.99 -24.53
N GLN A 44 -6.68 -3.06 -24.12
CA GLN A 44 -7.14 -3.99 -23.08
C GLN A 44 -7.17 -5.45 -23.59
N GLN A 45 -7.55 -5.70 -24.86
CA GLN A 45 -7.54 -7.03 -25.47
C GLN A 45 -6.14 -7.53 -25.82
N LYS A 46 -5.20 -6.66 -26.25
CA LYS A 46 -3.79 -7.04 -26.42
C LYS A 46 -3.07 -7.34 -25.09
N GLN A 47 -3.68 -6.99 -23.96
CA GLN A 47 -3.26 -7.44 -22.62
C GLN A 47 -3.86 -8.79 -22.22
N GLU A 48 -4.72 -9.41 -23.03
CA GLU A 48 -5.17 -10.80 -22.85
C GLU A 48 -4.16 -11.79 -23.46
N ILE A 49 -2.94 -11.78 -22.91
CA ILE A 49 -2.04 -12.93 -22.93
C ILE A 49 -2.50 -13.83 -21.76
N PRO A 50 -2.53 -15.18 -21.86
CA PRO A 50 -3.25 -16.06 -20.93
C PRO A 50 -2.98 -15.75 -19.46
N MET A 51 -3.94 -15.07 -18.83
CA MET A 51 -3.82 -14.50 -17.49
C MET A 51 -4.17 -15.53 -16.41
N GLU A 52 -3.52 -16.69 -16.45
CA GLU A 52 -3.63 -17.73 -15.40
C GLU A 52 -2.31 -17.99 -14.66
N ARG A 53 -1.18 -17.40 -15.08
CA ARG A 53 0.11 -17.55 -14.36
C ARG A 53 0.57 -16.32 -13.57
N GLY A 54 0.13 -15.10 -13.90
CA GLY A 54 0.64 -13.86 -13.27
C GLY A 54 -0.11 -13.33 -12.05
N ARG A 55 -1.29 -13.89 -11.72
CA ARG A 55 -2.08 -13.43 -10.54
C ARG A 55 -1.61 -14.06 -9.22
N ILE A 56 -0.90 -15.18 -9.29
CA ILE A 56 -0.38 -15.88 -8.11
C ILE A 56 0.96 -15.25 -7.68
N ASP A 57 1.78 -14.78 -8.62
CA ASP A 57 3.10 -14.21 -8.27
C ASP A 57 3.03 -12.83 -7.63
N ILE A 58 2.22 -11.86 -8.10
CA ILE A 58 2.25 -10.49 -7.53
C ILE A 58 1.71 -10.43 -6.10
N LYS A 59 0.65 -11.19 -5.76
CA LYS A 59 0.14 -11.23 -4.38
C LYS A 59 1.12 -11.93 -3.44
N VAL A 60 1.71 -13.04 -3.89
CA VAL A 60 2.73 -13.76 -3.11
C VAL A 60 3.98 -12.90 -2.95
N GLU A 61 4.46 -12.24 -4.00
CA GLU A 61 5.59 -11.29 -3.94
C GLU A 61 5.30 -10.11 -3.01
N THR A 62 4.07 -9.57 -3.02
CA THR A 62 3.69 -8.46 -2.11
C THR A 62 3.61 -8.94 -0.66
N GLU A 63 3.05 -10.12 -0.40
CA GLU A 63 3.00 -10.70 0.94
C GLU A 63 4.38 -11.10 1.46
N ASP A 64 5.23 -11.68 0.63
CA ASP A 64 6.59 -12.07 0.95
C ASP A 64 7.46 -10.83 1.20
N TYR A 65 7.26 -9.76 0.43
CA TYR A 65 7.92 -8.49 0.64
C TYR A 65 7.49 -7.80 1.95
N ILE A 66 6.19 -7.82 2.28
CA ILE A 66 5.68 -7.36 3.58
C ILE A 66 6.27 -8.19 4.73
N ARG A 67 6.30 -9.52 4.57
CA ARG A 67 6.86 -10.45 5.56
C ARG A 67 8.36 -10.24 5.76
N LEU A 68 9.11 -9.92 4.70
CA LEU A 68 10.55 -9.66 4.77
C LEU A 68 10.86 -8.49 5.71
N TRP A 69 10.22 -7.34 5.50
CA TRP A 69 10.45 -6.15 6.32
C TRP A 69 10.04 -6.37 7.77
N LYS A 70 8.88 -7.02 7.98
CA LYS A 70 8.42 -7.39 9.31
C LYS A 70 9.37 -8.36 10.02
N ALA A 71 9.82 -9.42 9.33
CA ALA A 71 10.77 -10.38 9.88
C ALA A 71 12.11 -9.73 10.23
N ARG A 72 12.62 -8.85 9.35
CA ARG A 72 13.85 -8.10 9.62
C ARG A 72 13.71 -7.22 10.86
N GLY A 73 12.62 -6.46 10.94
CA GLY A 73 12.29 -5.68 12.13
C GLY A 73 12.28 -6.54 13.38
N PHE A 74 11.61 -7.69 13.32
CA PHE A 74 11.50 -8.64 14.44
C PHE A 74 12.85 -9.15 14.95
N GLU A 75 13.73 -9.58 14.06
CA GLU A 75 15.08 -10.04 14.43
C GLU A 75 15.90 -8.92 15.08
N ASP A 76 15.84 -7.72 14.50
CA ASP A 76 16.50 -6.54 15.01
C ASP A 76 15.94 -6.13 16.39
N GLY A 77 14.62 -6.21 16.59
CA GLY A 77 13.96 -5.93 17.87
C GLY A 77 14.38 -6.89 18.97
N ILE A 78 14.54 -8.18 18.66
CA ILE A 78 15.10 -9.16 19.61
C ILE A 78 16.53 -8.79 20.01
N ARG A 79 17.36 -8.39 19.04
CA ARG A 79 18.77 -8.06 19.25
C ARG A 79 18.94 -6.77 20.07
N ASP A 80 18.20 -5.72 19.72
CA ASP A 80 18.30 -4.43 20.40
C ASP A 80 17.78 -4.51 21.83
N ALA A 81 16.74 -5.33 22.06
CA ALA A 81 16.21 -5.60 23.39
C ALA A 81 17.23 -6.25 24.35
N GLU A 82 18.36 -6.76 23.88
CA GLU A 82 19.43 -7.25 24.76
C GLU A 82 20.10 -6.15 25.58
N THR A 83 20.07 -4.91 25.09
CA THR A 83 20.64 -3.76 25.79
C THR A 83 19.59 -2.97 26.57
N PHE A 84 18.33 -3.41 26.56
CA PHE A 84 17.24 -2.67 27.17
C PHE A 84 17.21 -2.90 28.68
N ASN A 85 16.94 -1.81 29.41
CA ASN A 85 16.58 -1.90 30.82
C ASN A 85 15.06 -2.09 30.97
N TYR A 86 14.61 -2.36 32.19
CA TYR A 86 13.19 -2.59 32.49
C TYR A 86 12.28 -1.44 32.02
N ARG A 87 12.72 -0.19 32.19
CA ARG A 87 11.95 0.98 31.77
C ARG A 87 11.71 0.99 30.26
N ALA A 88 12.76 0.76 29.46
CA ALA A 88 12.66 0.69 28.01
C ALA A 88 11.71 -0.43 27.56
N PHE A 89 11.75 -1.59 28.23
CA PHE A 89 10.77 -2.66 27.98
C PHE A 89 9.34 -2.23 28.24
N MET A 90 9.07 -1.58 29.38
CA MET A 90 7.72 -1.12 29.72
C MET A 90 7.19 -0.08 28.75
N GLU A 91 8.03 0.85 28.30
CA GLU A 91 7.66 1.85 27.31
C GLU A 91 7.24 1.19 25.99
N ILE A 92 8.02 0.23 25.47
CA ILE A 92 7.66 -0.48 24.24
C ILE A 92 6.44 -1.41 24.41
N LEU A 93 6.26 -2.05 25.58
CA LEU A 93 5.06 -2.84 25.85
C LEU A 93 3.78 -1.99 25.85
N ASN A 94 3.86 -0.75 26.33
CA ASN A 94 2.74 0.19 26.28
C ASN A 94 2.42 0.59 24.84
N VAL A 95 3.44 0.82 24.01
CA VAL A 95 3.26 1.02 22.55
C VAL A 95 2.55 -0.17 21.92
N TYR A 96 3.04 -1.39 22.19
CA TYR A 96 2.45 -2.63 21.65
C TYR A 96 0.97 -2.78 22.00
N LYS A 97 0.60 -2.62 23.28
CA LYS A 97 -0.81 -2.67 23.72
C LYS A 97 -1.68 -1.61 23.04
N SER A 98 -1.12 -0.43 22.83
CA SER A 98 -1.84 0.68 22.22
C SER A 98 -2.12 0.41 20.74
N LEU A 99 -1.14 -0.14 20.01
CA LEU A 99 -1.32 -0.61 18.63
C LEU A 99 -2.36 -1.73 18.51
N GLU A 100 -2.37 -2.70 19.44
CA GLU A 100 -3.41 -3.74 19.45
C GLU A 100 -4.82 -3.16 19.65
N SER A 101 -4.94 -2.12 20.48
CA SER A 101 -6.24 -1.50 20.78
C SER A 101 -6.76 -0.58 19.66
N VAL A 102 -5.88 0.06 18.88
CA VAL A 102 -6.27 1.03 17.84
C VAL A 102 -5.31 0.98 16.63
N PRO A 103 -5.34 -0.10 15.82
CA PRO A 103 -4.31 -0.39 14.80
C PRO A 103 -4.22 0.59 13.61
N ASP A 104 -5.26 1.41 13.39
CA ASP A 104 -5.38 2.29 12.22
C ASP A 104 -5.33 3.80 12.54
N ARG A 105 -5.16 4.20 13.82
CA ARG A 105 -5.17 5.62 14.20
C ARG A 105 -3.79 6.27 14.32
N PHE A 106 -2.75 5.48 14.55
CA PHE A 106 -1.43 6.01 14.90
C PHE A 106 -0.36 5.27 14.12
N SER A 107 0.62 6.02 13.61
CA SER A 107 1.79 5.41 13.01
C SER A 107 2.72 4.92 14.13
N PRO A 108 3.32 3.71 14.04
CA PRO A 108 4.18 3.18 15.10
C PRO A 108 5.33 4.13 15.49
N ASP A 109 5.85 4.88 14.53
CA ASP A 109 6.88 5.93 14.70
C ASP A 109 6.46 7.05 15.65
N GLU A 110 5.19 7.45 15.68
CA GLU A 110 4.69 8.50 16.58
C GLU A 110 4.56 8.03 18.03
N MET A 111 4.53 6.72 18.24
CA MET A 111 4.26 6.10 19.54
C MET A 111 5.53 5.63 20.25
N ILE A 112 6.57 5.30 19.50
CA ILE A 112 7.84 4.86 20.06
C ILE A 112 8.53 6.04 20.77
N PRO A 113 9.08 5.84 21.99
CA PRO A 113 9.80 6.90 22.70
C PRO A 113 10.91 7.52 21.83
N GLY A 114 10.96 8.85 21.77
CA GLY A 114 11.90 9.58 20.92
C GLY A 114 13.37 9.17 21.10
N GLU A 115 13.81 8.92 22.34
CA GLU A 115 15.18 8.46 22.61
C GLU A 115 15.50 7.11 21.94
N ILE A 116 14.56 6.15 21.99
CA ILE A 116 14.70 4.84 21.34
C ILE A 116 14.64 5.02 19.82
N TYR A 117 13.72 5.84 19.35
CA TYR A 117 13.56 6.10 17.93
C TYR A 117 14.80 6.73 17.33
N ASP A 118 15.28 7.85 17.88
CA ASP A 118 16.41 8.61 17.34
C ASP A 118 17.73 7.82 17.37
N SER A 119 17.96 7.04 18.43
CA SER A 119 19.22 6.32 18.63
C SER A 119 19.28 4.98 17.88
N ILE A 120 18.16 4.26 17.75
CA ILE A 120 18.14 2.89 17.21
C ILE A 120 17.47 2.83 15.85
N LEU A 121 16.28 3.43 15.73
CA LEU A 121 15.40 3.21 14.58
C LEU A 121 15.65 4.20 13.45
N HIS A 122 15.81 5.49 13.76
CA HIS A 122 16.05 6.53 12.78
C HIS A 122 17.25 6.23 11.86
N PRO A 123 18.42 5.76 12.35
CA PRO A 123 19.53 5.39 11.45
C PRO A 123 19.20 4.28 10.45
N ARG A 124 18.26 3.38 10.78
CA ARG A 124 17.83 2.26 9.93
C ARG A 124 16.68 2.61 9.00
N LEU A 125 15.92 3.64 9.34
CA LEU A 125 14.70 4.04 8.64
C LEU A 125 14.83 5.36 7.88
N LYS A 126 15.91 6.12 8.06
CA LYS A 126 16.12 7.45 7.45
C LYS A 126 15.95 7.49 5.91
N ASP A 127 16.19 6.36 5.23
CA ASP A 127 16.12 6.26 3.78
C ASP A 127 14.76 5.73 3.28
N LEU A 128 13.84 5.38 4.20
CA LEU A 128 12.48 4.95 3.90
C LEU A 128 11.51 6.11 4.09
N GLU A 129 10.56 6.26 3.18
CA GLU A 129 9.48 7.26 3.34
C GLU A 129 8.65 6.95 4.59
N ASP A 130 8.24 7.98 5.33
CA ASP A 130 7.47 7.84 6.58
C ASP A 130 6.15 7.10 6.36
N THR A 131 5.53 7.27 5.19
CA THR A 131 4.28 6.61 4.81
C THR A 131 4.47 5.24 4.15
N SER A 132 5.71 4.75 4.00
CA SER A 132 5.97 3.50 3.29
C SER A 132 5.48 2.27 4.07
N PRO A 133 4.86 1.28 3.40
CA PRO A 133 4.52 0.01 4.01
C PRO A 133 5.73 -0.71 4.61
N GLU A 134 6.91 -0.58 4.01
CA GLU A 134 8.18 -1.13 4.47
C GLU A 134 8.53 -0.63 5.87
N ARG A 135 8.52 0.69 6.06
CA ARG A 135 8.79 1.33 7.35
C ARG A 135 7.79 0.86 8.39
N ARG A 136 6.49 0.89 8.07
CA ARG A 136 5.43 0.46 8.98
C ARG A 136 5.60 -1.00 9.40
N ASN A 137 5.81 -1.89 8.43
CA ASN A 137 5.95 -3.33 8.69
C ASN A 137 7.21 -3.65 9.48
N TYR A 138 8.33 -2.98 9.18
CA TYR A 138 9.56 -3.10 9.96
C TYR A 138 9.33 -2.67 11.41
N LEU A 139 8.71 -1.52 11.65
CA LEU A 139 8.45 -1.02 13.01
C LEU A 139 7.53 -1.96 13.81
N ILE A 140 6.46 -2.47 13.20
CA ILE A 140 5.58 -3.47 13.82
C ILE A 140 6.38 -4.72 14.20
N GLY A 141 7.17 -5.24 13.26
CA GLY A 141 8.04 -6.40 13.51
C GLY A 141 9.01 -6.15 14.66
N TRP A 142 9.66 -4.97 14.67
CA TRP A 142 10.62 -4.60 15.71
C TRP A 142 9.98 -4.55 17.08
N ILE A 143 8.80 -3.94 17.22
CA ILE A 143 8.04 -3.93 18.48
C ILE A 143 7.73 -5.37 18.91
N GLU A 144 7.21 -6.21 18.02
CA GLU A 144 6.92 -7.62 18.31
C GLU A 144 8.17 -8.40 18.77
N GLY A 145 9.34 -8.12 18.18
CA GLY A 145 10.62 -8.70 18.57
C GLY A 145 11.04 -8.32 19.99
N VAL A 146 10.92 -7.03 20.34
CA VAL A 146 11.19 -6.54 21.71
C VAL A 146 10.25 -7.22 22.72
N VAL A 147 8.96 -7.31 22.42
CA VAL A 147 7.97 -7.98 23.28
C VAL A 147 8.28 -9.47 23.42
N ARG A 148 8.72 -10.13 22.35
CA ARG A 148 9.17 -11.53 22.40
C ARG A 148 10.35 -11.68 23.35
N LYS A 149 11.37 -10.82 23.25
CA LYS A 149 12.54 -10.85 24.13
C LYS A 149 12.13 -10.64 25.60
N TRP A 150 11.27 -9.66 25.87
CA TRP A 150 10.74 -9.42 27.22
C TRP A 150 10.09 -10.69 27.80
N ASN A 151 9.22 -11.34 27.04
CA ASN A 151 8.55 -12.57 27.48
C ASN A 151 9.50 -13.72 27.79
N MET A 152 10.73 -13.72 27.23
CA MET A 152 11.75 -14.73 27.53
C MET A 152 12.56 -14.43 28.80
N VAL A 153 12.60 -13.16 29.24
CA VAL A 153 13.47 -12.72 30.33
C VAL A 153 12.71 -12.19 31.54
N LYS A 154 11.42 -11.88 31.42
CA LYS A 154 10.60 -11.28 32.48
C LYS A 154 10.61 -12.07 33.79
N ASP A 155 10.63 -13.40 33.72
CA ASP A 155 10.63 -14.29 34.89
C ASP A 155 11.97 -14.25 35.66
N ARG A 156 13.01 -13.62 35.11
CA ARG A 156 14.29 -13.38 35.79
C ARG A 156 14.27 -12.11 36.66
N PHE A 157 13.19 -11.34 36.61
CA PHE A 157 13.00 -10.10 37.35
C PHE A 157 11.92 -10.23 38.45
N GLU A 158 11.36 -11.43 38.64
CA GLU A 158 10.57 -11.81 39.83
C GLU A 158 11.47 -12.36 40.94
#